data_AF-U5EPI7-F1
#
_entry.id   AF-U5EPI7-F1
#
_cell.length_a   1.000
_cell.length_b   1.000
_cell.length_c   1.000
_cell.angle_alpha   90.00
_cell.angle_beta   90.00
_cell.angle_gamma   90.00
#
_symmetry.space_group_name_H-M   'P 1'
#
loop_
_entity.id
_entity.type
_entity.pdbx_description
1 polymer ?
#
loop_
_entity_poly.entity_id
_entity_poly.type
_entity_poly.pdbx_seq_one_letter_code
_entity_poly.pdbx_strand_id
1 'polypeptide(L)'
;CSALCGGISVWKFENDSWKHHISLPKYKYPATAISINSKTCTLMAIFPDHKLFQYDLEEFEFTFSTFLKFSKITGESFHAIQNILFNPHNSELVLLQKGIELLILKFIDNDNEDGTNAQRKVAKITVASAKPTYVVKDFKKYLNLVSASWLDKDLVVVEFNKDLLPLPFKTKKCLKM
;
A
#
# COMPACT_ATOMS: atom_id res chain seq x y z
N CYS A 1 4.72 13.70 6.08
CA CYS A 1 4.94 13.63 4.62
C CYS A 1 3.79 14.31 3.90
N SER A 2 4.04 15.01 2.80
CA SER A 2 3.02 15.63 1.95
C SER A 2 3.21 15.22 0.51
N ALA A 3 2.10 15.14 -0.25
CA ALA A 3 2.15 14.94 -1.70
C ALA A 3 1.37 16.03 -2.43
N LEU A 4 1.99 16.63 -3.44
CA LEU A 4 1.41 17.68 -4.26
C LEU A 4 1.90 17.53 -5.71
N CYS A 5 0.97 17.50 -6.66
CA CYS A 5 1.26 17.41 -8.10
C CYS A 5 2.26 16.29 -8.46
N GLY A 6 2.16 15.14 -7.79
CA GLY A 6 3.04 13.98 -8.02
C GLY A 6 4.41 14.03 -7.33
N GLY A 7 4.77 15.15 -6.68
CA GLY A 7 5.92 15.22 -5.79
C GLY A 7 5.58 14.77 -4.37
N ILE A 8 6.50 14.09 -3.71
CA ILE A 8 6.39 13.71 -2.30
C ILE A 8 7.53 14.37 -1.54
N SER A 9 7.20 15.09 -0.46
CA SER A 9 8.18 15.70 0.43
C SER A 9 8.03 15.16 1.85
N VAL A 10 9.17 14.80 2.44
CA VAL A 10 9.29 14.31 3.81
C VAL A 10 9.86 15.44 4.66
N TRP A 11 9.29 15.60 5.84
CA TRP A 11 9.66 16.61 6.82
C TRP A 11 9.94 15.90 8.14
N LYS A 12 10.97 16.35 8.85
CA LYS A 12 11.34 15.85 10.17
C LYS A 12 11.08 16.96 11.19
N PHE A 13 10.47 16.60 12.32
CA PHE A 13 10.33 17.52 13.44
C PHE A 13 11.57 17.41 14.32
N GLU A 14 12.32 18.49 14.47
CA GLU A 14 13.56 18.54 15.23
C GLU A 14 13.76 19.93 15.82
N ASN A 15 14.19 20.01 17.09
CA ASN A 15 14.41 21.26 17.83
C ASN A 15 13.20 22.20 17.74
N ASP A 16 12.00 21.70 18.06
CA ASP A 16 10.73 22.44 18.03
C ASP A 16 10.37 23.08 16.67
N SER A 17 10.95 22.58 15.58
CA SER A 17 10.72 23.10 14.23
C SER A 17 10.58 21.98 13.19
N TRP A 18 9.76 22.21 12.16
CA TRP A 18 9.69 21.32 11.00
C TRP A 18 10.81 21.66 10.03
N LYS A 19 11.73 20.71 9.85
CA LYS A 19 12.79 20.81 8.85
C LYS A 19 12.46 19.92 7.66
N HIS A 20 12.71 20.44 6.45
CA HIS A 20 12.65 19.62 5.25
C HIS A 20 13.71 18.52 5.35
N HIS A 21 13.32 17.28 5.07
CA HIS A 21 14.19 16.13 5.18
C HIS A 21 14.66 15.65 3.80
N ILE A 22 13.71 15.29 2.92
CA ILE A 22 13.99 14.90 1.55
C ILE A 22 12.78 15.16 0.65
N SER A 23 13.02 15.44 -0.62
CA SER A 23 12.01 15.42 -1.67
C SER A 23 12.27 14.24 -2.60
N LEU A 24 11.28 13.36 -2.72
CA LEU A 24 11.38 12.18 -3.58
C LEU A 24 11.17 12.58 -5.05
N PRO A 25 11.69 11.77 -6.00
CA PRO A 25 11.43 11.95 -7.42
C PRO A 25 9.94 12.09 -7.72
N LYS A 26 9.59 13.08 -8.56
CA LYS A 26 8.21 13.32 -8.96
C LYS A 26 7.69 12.16 -9.81
N TYR A 27 6.46 11.74 -9.55
CA TYR A 27 5.72 10.82 -10.41
C TYR A 27 4.64 11.54 -11.21
N LYS A 28 4.19 10.94 -12.32
CA LYS A 28 3.19 11.53 -13.21
C LYS A 28 1.86 11.80 -12.51
N TYR A 29 1.50 10.96 -11.56
CA TYR A 29 0.24 11.04 -10.81
C TYR A 29 0.50 11.37 -9.33
N PRO A 30 -0.42 12.08 -8.66
CA PRO A 30 -0.35 12.24 -7.20
C PRO A 30 -0.53 10.89 -6.50
N ALA A 31 0.22 10.66 -5.42
CA ALA A 31 0.05 9.44 -4.62
C ALA A 31 -1.33 9.43 -3.96
N THR A 32 -1.99 8.27 -3.99
CA THR A 32 -3.31 8.05 -3.38
C THR A 32 -3.21 7.53 -1.96
N ALA A 33 -2.09 6.87 -1.63
CA ALA A 33 -1.78 6.45 -0.28
C ALA A 33 -0.28 6.57 -0.04
N ILE A 34 0.09 7.04 1.16
CA ILE A 34 1.48 7.18 1.61
C ILE A 34 1.52 6.75 3.06
N SER A 35 2.53 5.96 3.42
CA SER A 35 2.76 5.54 4.79
C SER A 35 4.25 5.40 5.05
N ILE A 36 4.67 5.64 6.29
CA ILE A 36 6.05 5.47 6.75
C ILE A 36 6.05 4.40 7.84
N ASN A 37 6.88 3.38 7.68
CA ASN A 37 7.12 2.41 8.73
C ASN A 37 8.00 3.06 9.81
N SER A 38 7.49 3.16 11.04
CA SER A 38 8.22 3.79 12.15
C SER A 38 9.45 3.01 12.60
N LYS A 39 9.53 1.70 12.31
CA LYS A 39 10.64 0.84 12.75
C LYS A 39 11.82 0.84 11.77
N THR A 40 11.52 0.87 10.47
CA THR A 40 12.53 0.74 9.42
C THR A 40 12.72 2.04 8.65
N CYS A 41 12.03 3.12 9.05
CA CYS A 41 12.01 4.40 8.34
C CYS A 41 11.68 4.28 6.85
N THR A 42 11.02 3.19 6.45
CA THR A 42 10.71 2.93 5.04
C THR A 42 9.43 3.64 4.65
N LEU A 43 9.48 4.43 3.59
CA LEU A 43 8.30 5.07 3.00
C LEU A 43 7.75 4.22 1.86
N MET A 44 6.46 3.91 1.93
CA MET A 44 5.70 3.35 0.81
C MET A 44 4.72 4.38 0.28
N ALA A 45 4.71 4.52 -1.05
CA ALA A 45 3.75 5.36 -1.76
C ALA A 45 3.10 4.57 -2.90
N ILE A 46 1.78 4.68 -3.00
CA ILE A 46 1.01 4.05 -4.06
C ILE A 46 0.27 5.11 -4.87
N PHE A 47 0.23 4.91 -6.17
CA PHE A 47 -0.35 5.82 -7.14
C PHE A 47 -1.64 5.24 -7.78
N PRO A 48 -2.47 6.06 -8.45
CA PRO A 48 -3.73 5.63 -9.06
C PRO A 48 -3.60 4.52 -10.10
N ASP A 49 -2.44 4.42 -10.75
CA ASP A 49 -2.10 3.36 -11.71
C ASP A 49 -1.58 2.07 -11.03
N HIS A 50 -1.74 1.98 -9.71
CA HIS A 50 -1.30 0.88 -8.87
C HIS A 50 0.20 0.64 -8.88
N LYS A 51 0.98 1.66 -9.26
CA LYS A 51 2.42 1.64 -9.03
C LYS A 51 2.70 1.85 -7.55
N LEU A 52 3.50 0.96 -6.97
CA LEU A 52 4.03 1.02 -5.62
C LEU A 52 5.49 1.46 -5.71
N PHE A 53 5.85 2.46 -4.92
CA PHE A 53 7.22 2.87 -4.65
C PHE A 53 7.58 2.56 -3.21
N GLN A 54 8.79 2.06 -3.00
CA GLN A 54 9.42 1.94 -1.69
C GLN A 54 10.71 2.75 -1.68
N TYR A 55 10.86 3.56 -0.64
CA TYR A 55 12.06 4.35 -0.37
C TYR A 55 12.54 4.07 1.03
N ASP A 56 13.85 3.93 1.17
CA ASP A 56 14.52 3.96 2.45
C ASP A 56 14.84 5.42 2.79
N LEU A 57 14.30 5.93 3.91
CA LEU A 57 14.56 7.31 4.32
C LEU A 57 15.84 7.45 5.16
N GLU A 58 16.41 6.37 5.69
CA GLU A 58 17.67 6.43 6.44
C GLU A 58 18.86 6.52 5.50
N GLU A 59 18.90 5.63 4.51
CA GLU A 59 19.96 5.62 3.49
C GLU A 59 19.68 6.62 2.35
N PHE A 60 18.51 7.26 2.35
CA PHE A 60 18.03 8.14 1.28
C PHE A 60 17.96 7.46 -0.09
N GLU A 61 17.76 6.15 -0.12
CA GLU A 61 17.80 5.34 -1.33
C GLU A 61 16.41 4.93 -1.82
N PHE A 62 16.26 4.92 -3.15
CA PHE A 62 15.11 4.28 -3.77
C PHE A 62 15.31 2.77 -3.75
N THR A 63 14.51 2.06 -2.96
CA THR A 63 14.62 0.61 -2.83
C THR A 63 14.10 -0.09 -4.09
N PHE A 64 12.83 0.15 -4.44
CA PHE A 64 12.25 -0.42 -5.66
C PHE A 64 10.93 0.22 -6.06
N SER A 65 10.48 -0.12 -7.27
CA SER A 65 9.09 0.08 -7.68
C SER A 65 8.52 -1.15 -8.36
N THR A 66 7.21 -1.31 -8.24
CA THR A 66 6.48 -2.38 -8.92
C THR A 66 5.05 -1.94 -9.25
N PHE A 67 4.45 -2.56 -10.26
CA PHE A 67 3.01 -2.42 -10.51
C PHE A 67 2.31 -3.58 -9.84
N LEU A 68 1.40 -3.28 -8.92
CA LEU A 68 0.61 -4.29 -8.23
C LEU A 68 -0.35 -4.95 -9.23
N LYS A 69 -0.29 -6.27 -9.31
CA LYS A 69 -1.19 -7.07 -10.14
C LYS A 69 -2.29 -7.65 -9.26
N PHE A 70 -3.53 -7.23 -9.49
CA PHE A 70 -4.70 -7.79 -8.82
C PHE A 70 -5.35 -8.87 -9.69
N SER A 71 -5.93 -9.90 -9.06
CA SER A 71 -6.63 -10.93 -9.80
C SER A 71 -7.87 -10.31 -10.49
N LYS A 72 -8.06 -10.59 -11.79
CA LYS A 72 -9.19 -10.05 -12.59
C LYS A 72 -10.57 -10.51 -12.10
N ILE A 73 -10.63 -11.39 -11.10
CA ILE A 73 -11.86 -12.05 -10.63
C ILE A 73 -12.77 -11.05 -9.89
N THR A 74 -12.22 -9.91 -9.44
CA THR A 74 -12.98 -8.88 -8.74
C THR A 74 -13.36 -7.79 -9.74
N GLY A 75 -14.63 -7.80 -10.19
CA GLY A 75 -15.20 -6.91 -11.21
C GLY A 75 -15.22 -5.41 -10.88
N GLU A 76 -14.37 -4.93 -9.98
CA GLU A 76 -14.24 -3.53 -9.56
C GLU A 76 -12.76 -3.12 -9.62
N SER A 77 -12.20 -3.08 -10.83
CA SER A 77 -10.78 -2.80 -11.10
C SER A 77 -10.42 -1.31 -11.12
N PHE A 78 -11.27 -0.42 -10.59
CA PHE A 78 -11.09 1.03 -10.74
C PHE A 78 -10.81 1.79 -9.44
N HIS A 79 -10.96 1.14 -8.29
CA HIS A 79 -10.67 1.79 -7.01
C HIS A 79 -9.17 1.91 -6.79
N ALA A 80 -8.68 3.14 -6.63
CA ALA A 80 -7.33 3.39 -6.15
C ALA A 80 -7.14 2.86 -4.72
N ILE A 81 -5.90 2.52 -4.38
CA ILE A 81 -5.55 2.17 -3.00
C ILE A 81 -5.57 3.45 -2.17
N GLN A 82 -6.34 3.43 -1.09
CA GLN A 82 -6.61 4.59 -0.24
C GLN A 82 -5.77 4.56 1.05
N ASN A 83 -5.32 3.39 1.48
CA ASN A 83 -4.58 3.25 2.73
C ASN A 83 -3.50 2.18 2.65
N ILE A 84 -2.39 2.40 3.34
CA ILE A 84 -1.24 1.50 3.49
C ILE A 84 -0.96 1.34 4.98
N LEU A 85 -1.07 0.12 5.47
CA LEU A 85 -0.93 -0.21 6.87
C LEU A 85 0.20 -1.23 7.03
N PHE A 86 1.33 -0.79 7.60
CA PHE A 86 2.41 -1.68 7.98
C PHE A 86 1.97 -2.57 9.15
N ASN A 87 2.23 -3.87 9.05
CA ASN A 87 1.95 -4.77 10.16
C ASN A 87 3.03 -4.61 11.25
N PRO A 88 2.65 -4.25 12.50
CA PRO A 88 3.61 -4.02 13.58
C PRO A 88 4.36 -5.28 14.01
N HIS A 89 3.82 -6.48 13.73
CA HIS A 89 4.39 -7.77 14.12
C HIS A 89 5.20 -8.46 13.02
N ASN A 90 4.89 -8.16 11.76
CA ASN A 90 5.53 -8.82 10.63
C ASN A 90 5.80 -7.80 9.52
N SER A 91 7.07 -7.40 9.37
CA SER A 91 7.52 -6.44 8.36
C SER A 91 7.35 -6.93 6.92
N GLU A 92 7.23 -8.24 6.68
CA GLU A 92 6.97 -8.79 5.35
C GLU A 92 5.52 -8.54 4.89
N LEU A 93 4.62 -8.24 5.82
CA LEU A 93 3.19 -8.10 5.56
C LEU A 93 2.75 -6.64 5.62
N VAL A 94 2.15 -6.18 4.53
CA VAL A 94 1.55 -4.86 4.44
C VAL A 94 0.08 -5.01 4.03
N LEU A 95 -0.81 -4.36 4.77
CA LEU A 95 -2.22 -4.31 4.44
C LEU A 95 -2.51 -3.10 3.57
N LEU A 96 -3.25 -3.31 2.48
CA LEU A 96 -3.67 -2.27 1.56
C LEU A 96 -5.19 -2.19 1.56
N GLN A 97 -5.74 -0.98 1.66
CA GLN A 97 -7.18 -0.76 1.53
C GLN A 97 -7.52 -0.28 0.13
N LYS A 98 -8.37 -1.02 -0.57
CA LYS A 98 -8.87 -0.70 -1.90
C LYS A 98 -10.39 -0.67 -1.88
N GLY A 99 -10.97 0.53 -1.75
CA GLY A 99 -12.42 0.68 -1.57
C GLY A 99 -12.88 -0.07 -0.32
N ILE A 100 -13.78 -1.05 -0.49
CA ILE A 100 -14.28 -1.90 0.59
C ILE A 100 -13.42 -3.15 0.86
N GLU A 101 -12.39 -3.39 0.04
CA GLU A 101 -11.54 -4.58 0.14
C GLU A 101 -10.27 -4.29 0.94
N LEU A 102 -9.86 -5.25 1.77
CA LEU A 102 -8.49 -5.30 2.27
C LEU A 102 -7.70 -6.30 1.44
N LEU A 103 -6.45 -5.96 1.19
CA LEU A 103 -5.49 -6.78 0.47
C LEU A 103 -4.27 -6.98 1.36
N ILE A 104 -3.69 -8.17 1.31
CA ILE A 104 -2.44 -8.49 1.99
C ILE A 104 -1.35 -8.53 0.92
N LEU A 105 -0.40 -7.60 1.03
CA LEU A 105 0.85 -7.62 0.28
C LEU A 105 1.90 -8.32 1.13
N LYS A 106 2.39 -9.46 0.65
CA LYS A 106 3.52 -10.17 1.26
C LYS A 106 4.77 -10.01 0.40
N PHE A 107 5.84 -9.50 0.97
CA PHE A 107 7.17 -9.53 0.38
C PHE A 107 7.82 -10.90 0.60
N ILE A 108 8.50 -11.41 -0.41
CA ILE A 108 9.25 -12.67 -0.38
C ILE A 108 10.71 -12.31 -0.58
N ASP A 109 11.50 -12.59 0.45
CA ASP A 109 12.96 -12.52 0.37
C ASP A 109 13.45 -13.73 -0.44
N ASN A 110 14.15 -13.45 -1.54
CA ASN A 110 14.72 -14.50 -2.38
C ASN A 110 16.01 -15.09 -1.78
N ASP A 111 16.42 -14.67 -0.58
CA ASP A 111 17.67 -15.10 0.07
C ASP A 111 17.53 -16.39 0.89
N ASN A 112 16.31 -16.94 1.03
CA ASN A 112 16.10 -18.27 1.60
C ASN A 112 16.11 -19.33 0.49
N GLU A 113 17.25 -19.48 -0.18
CA GLU A 113 17.59 -20.74 -0.86
C GLU A 113 17.90 -21.78 0.22
N ASP A 114 16.87 -22.48 0.69
CA ASP A 114 17.05 -23.75 1.39
C ASP A 114 17.79 -24.70 0.43
N GLY A 115 19.03 -25.01 0.79
CA GLY A 115 19.98 -25.70 -0.05
C GLY A 115 19.50 -27.08 -0.48
N THR A 116 19.20 -27.23 -1.78
CA THR A 116 19.36 -28.51 -2.48
C THR A 116 19.85 -28.28 -3.91
N ASN A 117 21.15 -28.48 -4.08
CA ASN A 117 21.86 -28.90 -5.30
C ASN A 117 21.26 -28.52 -6.67
N ALA A 118 21.78 -27.46 -7.28
CA ALA A 118 21.99 -27.42 -8.72
C ALA A 118 23.23 -26.58 -9.08
N GLN A 119 24.27 -27.27 -9.53
CA GLN A 119 25.40 -26.64 -10.23
C GLN A 119 24.89 -25.80 -11.41
N ARG A 120 25.36 -24.55 -11.56
CA ARG A 120 26.00 -24.08 -12.81
C ARG A 120 26.42 -22.61 -12.79
N LYS A 121 27.71 -22.45 -13.13
CA LYS A 121 28.37 -21.43 -13.95
C LYS A 121 28.48 -20.00 -13.40
N VAL A 122 29.73 -19.67 -13.09
CA VAL A 122 30.29 -18.32 -12.94
C VAL A 122 29.87 -17.45 -14.13
N ALA A 123 29.12 -16.39 -13.85
CA ALA A 123 28.85 -15.29 -14.76
C ALA A 123 28.99 -13.96 -13.99
N LYS A 124 29.62 -13.00 -14.67
CA LYS A 124 30.04 -11.67 -14.20
C LYS A 124 29.09 -11.01 -13.20
N ILE A 125 29.69 -10.46 -12.13
CA ILE A 125 29.12 -9.47 -11.23
C ILE A 125 28.53 -8.33 -12.06
N THR A 126 27.22 -8.37 -12.22
CA THR A 126 26.40 -7.20 -12.49
C THR A 126 25.56 -7.07 -11.24
N VAL A 127 25.65 -5.93 -10.55
CA VAL A 127 24.87 -5.64 -9.34
C VAL A 127 23.40 -5.49 -9.78
N ALA A 128 22.77 -6.63 -10.08
CA ALA A 128 21.35 -6.72 -10.32
C ALA A 128 20.71 -6.82 -8.94
N SER A 129 20.35 -5.66 -8.39
CA SER A 129 19.46 -5.58 -7.22
C SER A 129 18.32 -6.56 -7.44
N ALA A 130 18.27 -7.63 -6.64
CA ALA A 130 17.22 -8.63 -6.73
C ALA A 130 15.87 -7.91 -6.60
N LYS A 131 15.00 -8.06 -7.58
CA LYS A 131 13.67 -7.47 -7.50
C LYS A 131 12.92 -8.21 -6.38
N PRO A 132 12.38 -7.52 -5.37
CA PRO A 132 11.62 -8.19 -4.33
C PRO A 132 10.41 -8.85 -4.98
N THR A 133 10.31 -10.17 -4.79
CA THR A 133 9.14 -10.93 -5.22
C THR A 133 8.02 -10.62 -4.25
N TYR A 134 6.80 -10.42 -4.73
CA TYR A 134 5.66 -10.12 -3.86
C TYR A 134 4.45 -10.97 -4.25
N VAL A 135 3.60 -11.24 -3.27
CA VAL A 135 2.31 -11.91 -3.45
C VAL A 135 1.22 -11.03 -2.89
N VAL A 136 0.21 -10.75 -3.71
CA VAL A 136 -1.01 -10.06 -3.27
C VAL A 136 -2.08 -11.12 -3.02
N LYS A 137 -2.69 -11.09 -1.83
CA LYS A 137 -3.85 -11.92 -1.48
C LYS A 137 -5.03 -11.01 -1.18
N ASP A 138 -6.16 -11.34 -1.78
CA ASP A 138 -7.41 -10.64 -1.51
C ASP A 138 -7.97 -11.10 -0.15
N PHE A 139 -8.33 -10.15 0.71
CA PHE A 139 -8.95 -10.41 2.00
C PHE A 139 -10.37 -9.81 2.03
N LYS A 140 -11.30 -10.55 1.41
CA LYS A 140 -12.71 -10.16 1.27
C LYS A 140 -13.56 -10.66 2.44
N LYS A 141 -13.37 -10.05 3.61
CA LYS A 141 -14.18 -10.36 4.79
C LYS A 141 -15.29 -9.34 5.04
N TYR A 142 -15.08 -8.09 4.61
CA TYR A 142 -15.89 -6.94 4.99
C TYR A 142 -16.84 -6.53 3.86
N LEU A 143 -18.05 -6.12 4.22
CA LEU A 143 -19.08 -5.70 3.26
C LEU A 143 -19.17 -4.17 3.16
N ASN A 144 -18.90 -3.48 4.26
CA ASN A 144 -19.05 -2.02 4.34
C ASN A 144 -17.81 -1.37 4.98
N LEU A 145 -16.61 -1.83 4.61
CA LEU A 145 -15.36 -1.30 5.13
C LEU A 145 -15.24 0.21 4.86
N VAL A 146 -15.05 0.97 5.93
CA VAL A 146 -14.79 2.42 5.87
C VAL A 146 -13.31 2.69 6.08
N SER A 147 -12.75 2.10 7.14
CA SER A 147 -11.36 2.33 7.53
C SER A 147 -10.79 1.11 8.25
N ALA A 148 -9.48 0.94 8.13
CA ALA A 148 -8.72 0.00 8.92
C ALA A 148 -7.49 0.72 9.50
N SER A 149 -7.13 0.38 10.73
CA SER A 149 -5.95 0.93 11.40
C SER A 149 -5.46 -0.04 12.47
N TRP A 150 -4.14 -0.07 12.69
CA TRP A 150 -3.56 -0.78 13.83
C TRP A 150 -3.72 0.04 15.11
N LEU A 151 -4.21 -0.59 16.16
CA LEU A 151 -4.16 -0.11 17.54
C LEU A 151 -3.23 -1.04 18.31
N ASP A 152 -1.99 -0.60 18.49
CA ASP A 152 -0.88 -1.40 19.04
C ASP A 152 -0.67 -2.73 18.31
N LYS A 153 -1.36 -3.78 18.78
CA LYS A 153 -1.26 -5.15 18.27
C LYS A 153 -2.51 -5.60 17.51
N ASP A 154 -3.62 -4.91 17.70
CA ASP A 154 -4.91 -5.31 17.18
C ASP A 154 -5.24 -4.50 15.94
N LEU A 155 -5.71 -5.20 14.89
CA LEU A 155 -6.24 -4.54 13.71
C LEU A 155 -7.68 -4.14 13.99
N VAL A 156 -7.92 -2.82 14.09
CA VAL A 156 -9.26 -2.26 14.22
C VAL A 156 -9.80 -2.01 12.82
N VAL A 157 -10.99 -2.53 12.57
CA VAL A 157 -11.72 -2.37 11.32
C VAL A 157 -13.05 -1.69 11.60
N VAL A 158 -13.30 -0.58 10.91
CA VAL A 158 -14.53 0.20 11.03
C VAL A 158 -15.39 -0.09 9.82
N GLU A 159 -16.58 -0.62 10.07
CA GLU A 159 -17.60 -0.84 9.05
C GLU A 159 -18.79 0.11 9.22
N PHE A 160 -19.37 0.49 8.10
CA PHE A 160 -20.59 1.27 8.09
C PHE A 160 -21.81 0.37 8.37
N ASN A 161 -22.63 0.77 9.34
CA ASN A 161 -23.90 0.12 9.62
C ASN A 161 -25.03 0.76 8.77
N LYS A 162 -25.59 -0.03 7.84
CA LYS A 162 -26.64 0.41 6.92
C LYS A 162 -27.97 0.73 7.61
N ASP A 163 -28.23 0.14 8.77
CA ASP A 163 -29.50 0.28 9.47
C ASP A 163 -29.71 1.66 10.10
N LEU A 164 -28.65 2.48 10.15
CA LEU A 164 -28.68 3.85 10.65
C LEU A 164 -29.04 4.88 9.57
N LEU A 165 -29.26 4.46 8.33
CA LEU A 165 -29.64 5.38 7.26
C LEU A 165 -31.11 5.78 7.35
N PRO A 166 -31.43 7.06 7.08
CA PRO A 166 -32.82 7.47 6.94
C PRO A 166 -33.49 6.68 5.80
N LEU A 167 -34.76 6.32 5.98
CA LEU A 167 -35.53 5.60 4.98
C LEU A 167 -35.49 6.35 3.64
N PRO A 168 -35.33 5.64 2.50
CA PRO A 168 -35.28 6.28 1.20
C PRO A 168 -36.57 7.06 0.95
N PHE A 169 -36.43 8.23 0.33
CA PHE A 169 -37.59 9.00 -0.12
C PHE A 169 -38.46 8.15 -1.04
N LYS A 170 -39.72 7.94 -0.67
CA LYS A 170 -40.68 7.20 -1.48
C LYS A 170 -40.96 7.97 -2.77
N THR A 171 -40.36 7.53 -3.88
CA THR A 171 -40.73 8.02 -5.21
C THR A 171 -42.04 7.34 -5.64
N LYS A 172 -43.06 8.15 -5.94
CA LYS A 172 -44.29 7.62 -6.56
C LYS A 172 -43.90 7.06 -7.93
N LYS A 173 -44.11 5.75 -8.15
CA LYS A 173 -44.02 5.18 -9.50
C LYS A 173 -45.10 5.85 -10.35
N CYS A 174 -44.70 6.68 -11.32
CA CYS A 174 -45.62 7.09 -12.37
C CYS A 174 -45.97 5.84 -13.19
N LEU A 175 -47.21 5.38 -13.05
CA LEU A 175 -47.82 4.46 -14.00
C LEU A 175 -47.82 5.17 -15.36
N LYS A 176 -47.08 4.63 -16.32
CA LYS A 176 -47.22 5.03 -17.73
C LYS A 176 -48.63 4.62 -18.16
N MET A 177 -49.46 5.60 -18.53
CA MET A 177 -50.69 5.39 -19.30
C MET A 177 -50.33 5.07 -20.75
#